data_AF-A0A950F398-F1
#
_entry.id   AF-A0A950F398-F1
#
_cell.length_a   1.000
_cell.length_b   1.000
_cell.length_c   1.000
_cell.angle_alpha   90.00
_cell.angle_beta   90.00
_cell.angle_gamma   90.00
#
_symmetry.space_group_name_H-M   'P 1'
#
loop_
_entity.id
_entity.type
_entity.pdbx_description
1 polymer ?
#
loop_
_entity_poly.entity_id
_entity_poly.type
_entity_poly.pdbx_seq_one_letter_code
_entity_poly.pdbx_strand_id
1 'polypeptide(L)'
;IWFSDGKGAPEVPPNNPVDPMNPGTPLPGHSSALSQIENPDPMPGTNNFYTQDGYGGGSGSPTAKPPKANYGGGSYVDCADSSQPGVGAVTSYLAALKASIKPNCEAGHYYLVNNYNPGYFGDGRNAFTDMNPHNYVFTIPPSNVRNIGIELSDNKISWAYFGDQFNIYLTDPYQQNPADAYCNICNWAQYNTTIMTDETARTQHLHDTTDLYAGIASGDLPAVSWVKPSGLVDGHPSSSKLNLFEGFVKKIVDGVIANPALEKNTAIFVTFDEGGGYYDSGYVQQLDFFGDGTRIPMIVVSKFSQGGHISHTYTDHVSTLKFIEGNWGLSPITARSRDNLPNPITTTDPYVPANRPAIGDLMDMFDFGAPH
;
A
#
# COMPACT_ATOMS: atom_id res chain seq x y z
N ILE A 1 4.25 3.91 7.58
CA ILE A 1 4.36 2.87 8.64
C ILE A 1 5.73 3.04 9.28
N TRP A 2 5.86 2.93 10.60
CA TRP A 2 7.19 2.94 11.25
C TRP A 2 7.57 1.55 11.73
N PHE A 3 8.88 1.31 11.86
CA PHE A 3 9.40 0.07 12.43
C PHE A 3 9.02 -0.05 13.90
N SER A 4 8.48 -1.20 14.31
CA SER A 4 7.94 -1.40 15.65
C SER A 4 8.19 -2.81 16.18
N ASP A 5 8.01 -3.00 17.48
CA ASP A 5 8.10 -4.31 18.15
C ASP A 5 6.93 -5.28 17.82
N GLY A 6 6.05 -4.90 16.88
CA GLY A 6 4.82 -5.61 16.54
C GLY A 6 3.68 -5.43 17.56
N LYS A 7 3.92 -4.70 18.66
CA LYS A 7 2.92 -4.31 19.67
C LYS A 7 2.58 -2.82 19.59
N GLY A 8 3.27 -2.09 18.73
CA GLY A 8 3.04 -0.67 18.43
C GLY A 8 4.06 0.27 19.08
N ALA A 9 5.05 -0.25 19.81
CA ALA A 9 6.16 0.56 20.30
C ALA A 9 7.19 0.75 19.18
N PRO A 10 7.67 1.99 18.93
CA PRO A 10 8.70 2.22 17.92
C PRO A 10 10.01 1.53 18.30
N GLU A 11 10.70 0.98 17.31
CA GLU A 11 12.02 0.37 17.47
C GLU A 11 12.99 0.86 16.39
N VAL A 12 14.28 0.64 16.62
CA VAL A 12 15.33 0.89 15.62
C VAL A 12 15.37 -0.32 14.67
N PRO A 13 15.20 -0.12 13.34
CA PRO A 13 15.37 -1.19 12.37
C PRO A 13 16.76 -1.81 12.48
N PRO A 14 16.92 -3.10 12.13
CA PRO A 14 18.24 -3.72 12.08
C PRO A 14 19.22 -2.86 11.27
N ASN A 15 20.31 -2.39 11.90
CA ASN A 15 21.34 -1.58 11.26
C ASN A 15 22.71 -2.26 11.40
N ASN A 16 23.02 -3.14 10.45
CA ASN A 16 24.31 -3.80 10.33
C ASN A 16 24.82 -4.51 11.61
N PRO A 17 24.05 -5.43 12.19
CA PRO A 17 24.57 -6.27 13.25
C PRO A 17 25.51 -7.33 12.66
N VAL A 18 26.79 -7.00 12.51
CA VAL A 18 27.84 -7.97 12.17
C VAL A 18 28.24 -8.76 13.42
N ASP A 19 28.55 -10.05 13.26
CA ASP A 19 29.30 -10.79 14.27
C ASP A 19 30.64 -10.05 14.54
N PRO A 20 30.91 -9.59 15.77
CA PRO A 20 32.16 -8.89 16.10
C PRO A 20 33.41 -9.76 15.90
N MET A 21 33.25 -11.09 15.77
CA MET A 21 34.32 -12.04 15.47
C MET A 21 34.46 -12.36 13.97
N ASN A 22 33.43 -12.10 13.15
CA ASN A 22 33.40 -12.40 11.71
C ASN A 22 32.61 -11.32 10.92
N PRO A 23 33.28 -10.27 10.43
CA PRO A 23 32.64 -9.24 9.61
C PRO A 23 32.02 -9.82 8.34
N GLY A 24 30.72 -9.55 8.12
CA GLY A 24 29.97 -10.04 6.96
C GLY A 24 29.13 -11.31 7.20
N THR A 25 29.14 -11.86 8.41
CA THR A 25 28.19 -12.91 8.82
C THR A 25 27.07 -12.35 9.70
N PRO A 26 25.83 -12.87 9.57
CA PRO A 26 24.71 -12.48 10.45
C PRO A 26 25.01 -12.77 11.92
N LEU A 27 24.42 -12.01 12.84
CA LEU A 27 24.41 -12.39 14.26
C LEU A 27 23.72 -13.76 14.45
N PRO A 28 24.13 -14.57 15.44
CA PRO A 28 23.41 -15.79 15.81
C PRO A 28 21.93 -15.50 16.07
N GLY A 29 21.03 -16.11 15.28
CA GLY A 29 19.58 -15.90 15.36
C GLY A 29 19.01 -14.94 14.30
N HIS A 30 19.84 -14.29 13.49
CA HIS A 30 19.41 -13.50 12.33
C HIS A 30 19.88 -14.15 11.02
N SER A 31 19.07 -14.10 9.98
CA SER A 31 19.35 -14.72 8.67
C SER A 31 20.25 -13.87 7.75
N SER A 32 20.49 -12.59 8.06
CA SER A 32 21.36 -11.69 7.28
C SER A 32 21.96 -10.54 8.12
N ALA A 33 23.14 -10.04 7.74
CA ALA A 33 23.80 -8.86 8.33
C ALA A 33 23.45 -7.57 7.55
N LEU A 34 22.15 -7.24 7.48
CA LEU A 34 21.67 -6.11 6.67
C LEU A 34 21.42 -4.87 7.53
N SER A 35 21.79 -3.70 6.98
CA SER A 35 21.23 -2.43 7.42
C SER A 35 19.93 -2.20 6.67
N GLN A 36 18.82 -2.07 7.40
CA GLN A 36 17.49 -1.68 6.91
C GLN A 36 17.27 -0.16 6.98
N ILE A 37 18.22 0.59 7.55
CA ILE A 37 18.17 2.04 7.59
C ILE A 37 18.78 2.57 6.28
N GLU A 38 18.03 3.42 5.59
CA GLU A 38 18.48 4.09 4.37
C GLU A 38 19.75 4.90 4.63
N ASN A 39 20.75 4.71 3.76
CA ASN A 39 21.87 5.61 3.64
C ASN A 39 21.81 6.32 2.28
N PRO A 40 21.32 7.57 2.25
CA PRO A 40 21.25 8.39 1.05
C PRO A 40 22.61 9.02 0.65
N ASP A 41 23.74 8.50 1.11
CA ASP A 41 25.06 8.86 0.58
C ASP A 41 25.18 8.41 -0.88
N PRO A 42 25.44 9.31 -1.85
CA PRO A 42 25.54 8.94 -3.25
C PRO A 42 26.72 7.99 -3.48
N MET A 43 26.49 6.92 -4.24
CA MET A 43 27.54 6.00 -4.63
C MET A 43 28.53 6.70 -5.57
N PRO A 44 29.82 6.81 -5.21
CA PRO A 44 30.79 7.54 -6.03
C PRO A 44 30.86 7.03 -7.48
N GLY A 45 30.85 7.95 -8.45
CA GLY A 45 30.95 7.62 -9.87
C GLY A 45 29.65 7.09 -10.52
N THR A 46 28.51 7.20 -9.84
CA THR A 46 27.20 6.81 -10.35
C THR A 46 26.28 8.02 -10.50
N ASN A 47 25.25 7.89 -11.35
CA ASN A 47 24.15 8.85 -11.40
C ASN A 47 22.94 8.20 -10.71
N ASN A 48 22.44 8.81 -9.64
CA ASN A 48 21.24 8.39 -8.91
C ASN A 48 21.31 6.99 -8.27
N PHE A 49 22.48 6.55 -7.80
CA PHE A 49 22.57 5.40 -6.89
C PHE A 49 23.10 5.86 -5.53
N TYR A 50 22.60 5.26 -4.44
CA TYR A 50 23.07 5.53 -3.08
C TYR A 50 23.69 4.29 -2.45
N THR A 51 24.60 4.50 -1.49
CA THR A 51 25.44 3.44 -0.91
C THR A 51 24.63 2.38 -0.14
N GLN A 52 23.45 2.74 0.40
CA GLN A 52 22.50 1.81 0.99
C GLN A 52 21.08 2.10 0.50
N ASP A 53 20.91 2.29 -0.82
CA ASP A 53 19.62 2.45 -1.50
C ASP A 53 18.91 1.10 -1.67
N GLY A 54 17.73 0.91 -1.08
CA GLY A 54 16.71 -0.06 -1.52
C GLY A 54 17.14 -1.47 -1.95
N TYR A 55 16.32 -2.11 -2.79
CA TYR A 55 16.53 -3.46 -3.33
C TYR A 55 17.67 -3.50 -4.36
N GLY A 56 18.92 -3.49 -3.89
CA GLY A 56 20.05 -3.82 -4.76
C GLY A 56 20.28 -5.33 -4.87
N GLY A 57 21.12 -5.73 -5.81
CA GLY A 57 21.44 -7.14 -6.02
C GLY A 57 22.10 -7.74 -4.77
N GLY A 58 21.41 -8.69 -4.14
CA GLY A 58 21.89 -9.39 -2.95
C GLY A 58 21.32 -8.88 -1.64
N SER A 59 20.47 -7.84 -1.63
CA SER A 59 19.73 -7.42 -0.45
C SER A 59 18.85 -8.56 0.08
N GLY A 60 19.38 -9.39 0.96
CA GLY A 60 18.61 -10.41 1.68
C GLY A 60 18.24 -11.69 0.94
N SER A 61 18.72 -11.90 -0.28
CA SER A 61 18.51 -13.19 -0.95
C SER A 61 19.42 -14.25 -0.32
N PRO A 62 18.90 -15.43 0.10
CA PRO A 62 19.71 -16.59 0.49
C PRO A 62 20.64 -17.08 -0.63
N THR A 63 20.40 -16.59 -1.86
CA THR A 63 21.13 -16.93 -3.08
C THR A 63 22.10 -15.84 -3.54
N ALA A 64 22.28 -14.77 -2.75
CA ALA A 64 23.21 -13.70 -3.07
C ALA A 64 24.64 -14.24 -3.21
N LYS A 65 25.30 -14.00 -4.35
CA LYS A 65 26.65 -14.50 -4.64
C LYS A 65 27.70 -13.38 -4.57
N PRO A 66 28.85 -13.58 -3.88
CA PRO A 66 29.97 -12.64 -3.88
C PRO A 66 30.49 -12.33 -5.30
N PRO A 67 31.06 -11.13 -5.56
CA PRO A 67 31.29 -10.03 -4.62
C PRO A 67 30.09 -9.07 -4.51
N LYS A 68 29.03 -9.26 -5.29
CA LYS A 68 27.82 -8.43 -5.30
C LYS A 68 26.73 -8.98 -4.38
N ALA A 69 27.14 -9.59 -3.26
CA ALA A 69 26.21 -10.27 -2.37
C ALA A 69 25.38 -9.30 -1.53
N ASN A 70 25.78 -8.03 -1.41
CA ASN A 70 25.07 -6.98 -0.68
C ASN A 70 25.44 -5.63 -1.29
N TYR A 71 24.74 -5.18 -2.33
CA TYR A 71 24.58 -3.75 -2.55
C TYR A 71 23.08 -3.45 -2.43
N GLY A 72 22.73 -2.34 -1.79
CA GLY A 72 21.35 -2.04 -1.34
C GLY A 72 21.01 -2.65 0.03
N GLY A 73 20.03 -2.06 0.71
CA GLY A 73 19.63 -2.49 2.06
C GLY A 73 18.74 -1.54 2.84
N GLY A 74 18.75 -0.23 2.57
CA GLY A 74 17.87 0.70 3.24
C GLY A 74 16.41 0.55 2.85
N SER A 75 15.50 0.74 3.79
CA SER A 75 14.08 1.00 3.50
C SER A 75 13.38 1.82 4.57
N TYR A 76 14.09 2.18 5.64
CA TYR A 76 13.58 3.00 6.71
C TYR A 76 14.41 4.28 6.86
N VAL A 77 13.73 5.40 7.05
CA VAL A 77 14.37 6.71 7.27
C VAL A 77 14.08 7.21 8.68
N ASP A 78 15.09 7.74 9.36
CA ASP A 78 14.89 8.60 10.53
C ASP A 78 14.71 10.03 10.06
N CYS A 79 13.46 10.43 9.80
CA CYS A 79 13.16 11.78 9.35
C CYS A 79 13.13 12.80 10.51
N ALA A 80 13.34 12.38 11.76
CA ALA A 80 13.47 13.27 12.91
C ALA A 80 14.91 13.76 13.08
N ASP A 81 15.89 13.01 12.58
CA ASP A 81 17.29 13.40 12.54
C ASP A 81 17.60 14.34 11.36
N SER A 82 17.62 15.65 11.62
CA SER A 82 17.95 16.68 10.63
C SER A 82 19.36 16.57 10.02
N SER A 83 20.25 15.78 10.63
CA SER A 83 21.59 15.52 10.08
C SER A 83 21.59 14.46 8.99
N GLN A 84 20.52 13.66 8.88
CA GLN A 84 20.35 12.72 7.78
C GLN A 84 20.25 13.47 6.46
N PRO A 85 20.89 12.98 5.39
CA PRO A 85 20.87 13.67 4.11
C PRO A 85 19.43 13.83 3.58
N GLY A 86 19.14 15.02 3.05
CA GLY A 86 17.80 15.37 2.55
C GLY A 86 16.82 15.84 3.63
N VAL A 87 16.89 15.32 4.87
CA VAL A 87 15.92 15.65 5.94
C VAL A 87 15.90 17.14 6.25
N GLY A 88 17.07 17.76 6.42
CA GLY A 88 17.17 19.21 6.67
C GLY A 88 16.59 20.06 5.53
N ALA A 89 16.72 19.62 4.28
CA ALA A 89 16.18 20.33 3.13
C ALA A 89 14.64 20.24 3.07
N VAL A 90 14.09 19.03 3.26
CA VAL A 90 12.63 18.80 3.29
C VAL A 90 11.98 19.58 4.44
N THR A 91 12.53 19.47 5.65
CA THR A 91 12.00 20.18 6.82
C THR A 91 12.09 21.70 6.68
N SER A 92 13.17 22.22 6.11
CA SER A 92 13.30 23.65 5.80
C SER A 92 12.29 24.12 4.75
N TYR A 93 12.05 23.30 3.72
CA TYR A 93 11.03 23.59 2.71
C TYR A 93 9.63 23.64 3.32
N LEU A 94 9.24 22.64 4.11
CA LEU A 94 7.94 22.60 4.78
C LEU A 94 7.72 23.80 5.72
N ALA A 95 8.76 24.20 6.46
CA ALA A 95 8.74 25.37 7.34
C ALA A 95 8.59 26.70 6.57
N ALA A 96 9.07 26.77 5.33
CA ALA A 96 8.95 27.95 4.48
C ALA A 96 7.55 28.11 3.84
N LEU A 97 6.69 27.08 3.89
CA LEU A 97 5.33 27.15 3.35
C LEU A 97 4.45 28.06 4.22
N LYS A 98 3.57 28.83 3.57
CA LYS A 98 2.67 29.80 4.26
C LYS A 98 1.84 29.18 5.39
N ALA A 99 1.49 27.90 5.27
CA ALA A 99 0.69 27.17 6.25
C ALA A 99 1.53 26.39 7.29
N SER A 100 2.86 26.52 7.28
CA SER A 100 3.81 25.78 8.14
C SER A 100 3.37 24.33 8.39
N ILE A 101 3.61 23.46 7.40
CA ILE A 101 3.26 22.04 7.50
C ILE A 101 4.25 21.32 8.41
N LYS A 102 3.73 20.51 9.35
CA LYS A 102 4.58 19.72 10.24
C LYS A 102 5.11 18.49 9.49
N PRO A 103 6.39 18.14 9.65
CA PRO A 103 6.95 16.95 9.00
C PRO A 103 6.40 15.64 9.59
N ASN A 104 5.84 15.66 10.80
CA ASN A 104 5.34 14.48 11.52
C ASN A 104 6.37 13.37 11.68
N CYS A 105 7.62 13.77 11.88
CA CYS A 105 8.75 12.89 12.17
C CYS A 105 8.98 12.81 13.66
N GLU A 106 8.49 11.75 14.29
CA GLU A 106 8.64 11.54 15.72
C GLU A 106 10.02 10.99 16.06
N ALA A 107 10.64 11.50 17.13
CA ALA A 107 11.93 11.00 17.57
C ALA A 107 11.87 9.49 17.89
N GLY A 108 12.89 8.74 17.46
CA GLY A 108 12.95 7.29 17.62
C GLY A 108 12.06 6.49 16.67
N HIS A 109 11.34 7.14 15.74
CA HIS A 109 10.55 6.47 14.72
C HIS A 109 11.27 6.44 13.39
N TYR A 110 11.41 5.23 12.86
CA TYR A 110 11.99 4.97 11.55
C TYR A 110 10.86 4.62 10.58
N TYR A 111 10.66 5.42 9.55
CA TYR A 111 9.53 5.31 8.65
C TYR A 111 9.90 4.57 7.37
N LEU A 112 9.07 3.60 7.01
CA LEU A 112 9.24 2.79 5.80
C LEU A 112 9.01 3.65 4.56
N VAL A 113 9.96 3.59 3.61
CA VAL A 113 9.92 4.29 2.32
C VAL A 113 9.98 3.32 1.12
N ASN A 114 9.93 2.01 1.36
CA ASN A 114 9.96 0.97 0.34
C ASN A 114 8.95 -0.16 0.62
N ASN A 115 8.63 -0.98 -0.38
CA ASN A 115 7.66 -2.07 -0.27
C ASN A 115 8.27 -3.25 0.50
N TYR A 116 7.64 -3.70 1.59
CA TYR A 116 8.07 -4.88 2.37
C TYR A 116 7.00 -5.95 2.40
N ASN A 117 7.44 -7.20 2.57
CA ASN A 117 6.55 -8.31 2.83
C ASN A 117 5.71 -8.09 4.10
N PRO A 118 4.45 -8.55 4.09
CA PRO A 118 3.57 -8.44 5.23
C PRO A 118 4.04 -9.32 6.39
N GLY A 119 3.70 -8.91 7.62
CA GLY A 119 4.07 -9.65 8.84
C GLY A 119 3.43 -11.04 8.97
N TYR A 120 2.46 -11.39 8.11
CA TYR A 120 1.82 -12.69 8.08
C TYR A 120 1.79 -13.30 6.66
N PHE A 121 1.94 -14.61 6.59
CA PHE A 121 1.53 -15.39 5.43
C PHE A 121 -0.01 -15.43 5.31
N GLY A 122 -0.53 -15.79 4.15
CA GLY A 122 -1.98 -15.83 3.89
C GLY A 122 -2.76 -16.78 4.82
N ASP A 123 -2.09 -17.79 5.38
CA ASP A 123 -2.66 -18.74 6.33
C ASP A 123 -2.67 -18.24 7.79
N GLY A 124 -2.11 -17.06 8.07
CA GLY A 124 -2.03 -16.46 9.40
C GLY A 124 -0.75 -16.81 10.18
N ARG A 125 0.17 -17.61 9.63
CA ARG A 125 1.49 -17.80 10.26
C ARG A 125 2.29 -16.49 10.24
N ASN A 126 2.98 -16.22 11.33
CA ASN A 126 3.81 -15.03 11.47
C ASN A 126 5.06 -15.13 10.57
N ALA A 127 5.08 -14.35 9.50
CA ALA A 127 6.18 -14.30 8.53
C ALA A 127 7.39 -13.52 9.06
N PHE A 128 7.19 -12.57 9.98
CA PHE A 128 8.29 -11.79 10.56
C PHE A 128 9.23 -12.66 11.41
N THR A 129 8.68 -13.62 12.15
CA THR A 129 9.45 -14.55 12.99
C THR A 129 9.79 -15.87 12.29
N ASP A 130 9.42 -16.03 11.02
CA ASP A 130 9.66 -17.27 10.29
C ASP A 130 11.12 -17.37 9.84
N MET A 131 11.78 -18.44 10.30
CA MET A 131 13.20 -18.69 10.07
C MET A 131 13.46 -19.59 8.84
N ASN A 132 12.44 -19.82 8.00
CA ASN A 132 12.63 -20.62 6.79
C ASN A 132 13.65 -19.93 5.86
N PRO A 133 14.61 -20.66 5.27
CA PRO A 133 15.58 -20.06 4.36
C PRO A 133 14.94 -19.46 3.10
N HIS A 134 13.70 -19.79 2.75
CA HIS A 134 12.99 -19.20 1.61
C HIS A 134 12.15 -17.97 1.98
N ASN A 135 12.09 -17.60 3.26
CA ASN A 135 11.42 -16.38 3.69
C ASN A 135 12.30 -15.15 3.44
N TYR A 136 11.67 -14.02 3.13
CA TYR A 136 12.39 -12.77 2.87
C TYR A 136 12.70 -12.05 4.18
N VAL A 137 13.94 -11.56 4.27
CA VAL A 137 14.39 -10.73 5.39
C VAL A 137 13.73 -9.35 5.44
N PHE A 138 13.12 -8.90 4.33
CA PHE A 138 12.37 -7.66 4.21
C PHE A 138 10.89 -7.88 4.48
N THR A 139 10.62 -8.36 5.68
CA THR A 139 9.28 -8.58 6.20
C THR A 139 9.05 -7.61 7.35
N ILE A 140 7.95 -6.86 7.34
CA ILE A 140 7.68 -5.97 8.47
C ILE A 140 7.11 -6.73 9.67
N PRO A 141 7.33 -6.23 10.90
CA PRO A 141 6.60 -6.69 12.08
C PRO A 141 5.08 -6.58 11.89
N PRO A 142 4.29 -7.53 12.41
CA PRO A 142 2.83 -7.42 12.49
C PRO A 142 2.35 -6.06 13.01
N SER A 143 1.28 -5.52 12.41
CA SER A 143 0.72 -4.23 12.79
C SER A 143 -0.62 -4.40 13.51
N ASN A 144 -0.76 -3.77 14.68
CA ASN A 144 -2.04 -3.67 15.40
C ASN A 144 -2.83 -2.41 15.02
N VAL A 145 -2.39 -1.70 13.99
CA VAL A 145 -3.06 -0.48 13.53
C VAL A 145 -4.43 -0.86 12.98
N ARG A 146 -5.46 -0.21 13.53
CA ARG A 146 -6.84 -0.32 13.06
C ARG A 146 -6.97 0.18 11.62
N ASN A 147 -7.69 -0.57 10.79
CA ASN A 147 -7.91 -0.29 9.37
C ASN A 147 -9.39 -0.42 9.02
N ILE A 148 -9.74 -0.05 7.79
CA ILE A 148 -11.13 -0.03 7.32
C ILE A 148 -11.81 -1.41 7.37
N GLY A 149 -11.08 -2.51 7.15
CA GLY A 149 -11.63 -3.86 7.25
C GLY A 149 -12.15 -4.16 8.66
N ILE A 150 -11.43 -3.72 9.69
CA ILE A 150 -11.87 -3.86 11.08
C ILE A 150 -13.11 -3.00 11.35
N GLU A 151 -13.14 -1.75 10.86
CA GLU A 151 -14.34 -0.88 11.00
C GLU A 151 -15.58 -1.51 10.35
N LEU A 152 -15.42 -2.08 9.16
CA LEU A 152 -16.50 -2.77 8.45
C LEU A 152 -16.98 -4.00 9.22
N SER A 153 -16.06 -4.83 9.71
CA SER A 153 -16.40 -6.02 10.52
C SER A 153 -17.14 -5.66 11.82
N ASP A 154 -16.67 -4.64 12.56
CA ASP A 154 -17.30 -4.21 13.82
C ASP A 154 -18.72 -3.67 13.58
N ASN A 155 -18.99 -3.12 12.40
CA ASN A 155 -20.31 -2.64 11.98
C ASN A 155 -21.12 -3.66 11.17
N LYS A 156 -20.67 -4.91 11.07
CA LYS A 156 -21.33 -6.02 10.36
C LYS A 156 -21.57 -5.73 8.86
N ILE A 157 -20.68 -4.96 8.26
CA ILE A 157 -20.69 -4.68 6.82
C ILE A 157 -19.78 -5.72 6.16
N SER A 158 -20.34 -6.49 5.23
CA SER A 158 -19.58 -7.54 4.56
C SER A 158 -18.48 -6.93 3.69
N TRP A 159 -17.28 -7.49 3.79
CA TRP A 159 -16.17 -7.08 2.95
C TRP A 159 -15.29 -8.26 2.57
N ALA A 160 -14.53 -8.10 1.48
CA ALA A 160 -13.53 -9.07 1.08
C ALA A 160 -12.36 -8.42 0.33
N TYR A 161 -11.20 -9.05 0.43
CA TYR A 161 -10.07 -8.88 -0.47
C TYR A 161 -9.96 -10.11 -1.39
N PHE A 162 -10.02 -9.87 -2.69
CA PHE A 162 -9.86 -10.86 -3.74
C PHE A 162 -8.49 -10.69 -4.41
N GLY A 163 -7.55 -11.56 -4.07
CA GLY A 163 -6.21 -11.55 -4.66
C GLY A 163 -6.07 -12.66 -5.70
N ASP A 164 -5.64 -12.30 -6.90
CA ASP A 164 -5.46 -13.26 -7.98
C ASP A 164 -4.33 -14.25 -7.64
N GLN A 165 -4.61 -15.55 -7.73
CA GLN A 165 -3.74 -16.64 -7.28
C GLN A 165 -3.55 -16.76 -5.75
N PHE A 166 -4.44 -16.17 -4.93
CA PHE A 166 -4.40 -16.35 -3.49
C PHE A 166 -4.42 -17.82 -3.07
N ASN A 167 -5.23 -18.66 -3.73
CA ASN A 167 -5.31 -20.08 -3.42
C ASN A 167 -4.00 -20.83 -3.72
N ILE A 168 -3.27 -20.41 -4.76
CA ILE A 168 -1.95 -20.95 -5.08
C ILE A 168 -0.95 -20.52 -4.00
N TYR A 169 -0.95 -19.23 -3.65
CA TYR A 169 -0.09 -18.67 -2.60
C TYR A 169 -0.27 -19.35 -1.24
N LEU A 170 -1.48 -19.77 -0.87
CA LEU A 170 -1.70 -20.54 0.36
C LEU A 170 -0.95 -21.89 0.36
N THR A 171 -0.73 -22.48 -0.82
CA THR A 171 -0.01 -23.76 -0.97
C THR A 171 1.49 -23.59 -1.18
N ASP A 172 1.93 -22.46 -1.73
CA ASP A 172 3.33 -22.07 -1.86
C ASP A 172 3.56 -20.64 -1.32
N PRO A 173 3.58 -20.46 0.01
CA PRO A 173 3.69 -19.14 0.64
C PRO A 173 5.06 -18.48 0.45
N TYR A 174 6.05 -19.23 -0.03
CA TYR A 174 7.38 -18.73 -0.37
C TYR A 174 7.54 -18.43 -1.87
N GLN A 175 6.51 -18.73 -2.68
CA GLN A 175 6.46 -18.48 -4.12
C GLN A 175 7.70 -19.03 -4.85
N GLN A 176 8.06 -20.28 -4.54
CA GLN A 176 9.24 -20.93 -5.13
C GLN A 176 9.00 -21.36 -6.58
N ASN A 177 7.74 -21.56 -6.96
CA ASN A 177 7.38 -21.80 -8.33
C ASN A 177 7.43 -20.47 -9.13
N PRO A 178 8.22 -20.39 -10.22
CA PRO A 178 8.31 -19.17 -11.04
C PRO A 178 6.98 -18.76 -11.71
N ALA A 179 5.97 -19.63 -11.72
CA ALA A 179 4.64 -19.32 -12.21
C ALA A 179 3.78 -18.54 -11.19
N ASP A 180 4.18 -18.52 -9.92
CA ASP A 180 3.45 -17.85 -8.86
C ASP A 180 3.56 -16.34 -9.02
N ALA A 181 2.41 -15.68 -9.14
CA ALA A 181 2.33 -14.24 -9.38
C ALA A 181 1.39 -13.52 -8.42
N TYR A 182 1.08 -14.15 -7.28
CA TYR A 182 0.38 -13.47 -6.19
C TYR A 182 1.21 -12.29 -5.68
N CYS A 183 0.57 -11.13 -5.47
CA CYS A 183 1.20 -9.98 -4.86
C CYS A 183 0.89 -9.93 -3.36
N ASN A 184 1.73 -10.55 -2.54
CA ASN A 184 1.59 -10.54 -1.08
C ASN A 184 1.76 -9.14 -0.48
N ILE A 185 2.69 -8.33 -0.99
CA ILE A 185 2.90 -6.94 -0.55
C ILE A 185 1.69 -6.03 -0.82
N CYS A 186 0.80 -6.45 -1.73
CA CYS A 186 -0.40 -5.69 -2.10
C CYS A 186 -1.60 -6.02 -1.21
N ASN A 187 -1.56 -7.11 -0.44
CA ASN A 187 -2.64 -7.51 0.44
C ASN A 187 -2.52 -6.81 1.80
N TRP A 188 -3.16 -5.65 1.92
CA TRP A 188 -3.14 -4.84 3.13
C TRP A 188 -3.62 -5.59 4.39
N ALA A 189 -4.47 -6.62 4.24
CA ALA A 189 -4.96 -7.40 5.36
C ALA A 189 -3.85 -8.25 6.00
N GLN A 190 -2.88 -8.74 5.21
CA GLN A 190 -1.77 -9.55 5.70
C GLN A 190 -0.81 -8.80 6.63
N TYR A 191 -0.91 -7.47 6.70
CA TYR A 191 -0.13 -6.67 7.64
C TYR A 191 -0.77 -6.58 9.03
N ASN A 192 -2.06 -6.89 9.15
CA ASN A 192 -2.84 -6.59 10.35
C ASN A 192 -3.03 -7.82 11.26
N THR A 193 -2.63 -7.69 12.51
CA THR A 193 -2.72 -8.74 13.53
C THR A 193 -4.15 -9.19 13.81
N THR A 194 -5.11 -8.25 13.93
CA THR A 194 -6.50 -8.58 14.25
C THR A 194 -7.13 -9.47 13.19
N ILE A 195 -6.89 -9.19 11.91
CA ILE A 195 -7.41 -10.00 10.80
C ILE A 195 -6.64 -11.32 10.72
N MET A 196 -5.30 -11.26 10.74
CA MET A 196 -4.49 -12.43 10.40
C MET A 196 -4.35 -13.46 11.51
N THR A 197 -4.63 -13.11 12.76
CA THR A 197 -4.63 -14.09 13.87
C THR A 197 -5.99 -14.77 14.08
N ASP A 198 -7.06 -14.25 13.46
CA ASP A 198 -8.40 -14.84 13.51
C ASP A 198 -8.67 -15.67 12.25
N GLU A 199 -8.76 -17.00 12.40
CA GLU A 199 -9.03 -17.92 11.29
C GLU A 199 -10.39 -17.67 10.63
N THR A 200 -11.41 -17.33 11.42
CA THR A 200 -12.74 -17.02 10.89
C THR A 200 -12.68 -15.76 10.04
N ALA A 201 -11.96 -14.73 10.49
CA ALA A 201 -11.77 -13.51 9.72
C ALA A 201 -11.04 -13.78 8.39
N ARG A 202 -9.96 -14.58 8.42
CA ARG A 202 -9.23 -14.94 7.18
C ARG A 202 -10.12 -15.68 6.19
N THR A 203 -10.80 -16.74 6.64
CA THR A 203 -11.70 -17.52 5.79
C THR A 203 -12.88 -16.71 5.27
N GLN A 204 -13.38 -15.75 6.05
CA GLN A 204 -14.50 -14.92 5.64
C GLN A 204 -14.12 -13.83 4.64
N HIS A 205 -12.90 -13.29 4.71
CA HIS A 205 -12.56 -12.05 4.03
C HIS A 205 -11.46 -12.16 2.98
N LEU A 206 -10.60 -13.19 3.01
CA LEU A 206 -9.47 -13.31 2.09
C LEU A 206 -9.74 -14.43 1.09
N HIS A 207 -9.91 -14.05 -0.17
CA HIS A 207 -10.38 -14.95 -1.23
C HIS A 207 -9.52 -14.83 -2.49
N ASP A 208 -9.68 -15.81 -3.37
CA ASP A 208 -9.08 -15.76 -4.71
C ASP A 208 -10.01 -15.00 -5.67
N THR A 209 -9.46 -14.43 -6.75
CA THR A 209 -10.27 -13.81 -7.81
C THR A 209 -11.24 -14.80 -8.46
N THR A 210 -11.00 -16.11 -8.39
CA THR A 210 -12.00 -17.10 -8.81
C THR A 210 -13.31 -16.97 -8.03
N ASP A 211 -13.24 -16.67 -6.74
CA ASP A 211 -14.41 -16.49 -5.88
C ASP A 211 -15.14 -15.18 -6.20
N LEU A 212 -14.40 -14.12 -6.56
CA LEU A 212 -14.98 -12.89 -7.09
C LEU A 212 -15.83 -13.16 -8.35
N TYR A 213 -15.29 -13.91 -9.31
CA TYR A 213 -16.02 -14.22 -10.55
C TYR A 213 -17.27 -15.05 -10.28
N ALA A 214 -17.21 -15.99 -9.33
CA ALA A 214 -18.38 -16.75 -8.90
C ALA A 214 -19.42 -15.83 -8.24
N GLY A 215 -19.01 -14.92 -7.36
CA GLY A 215 -19.88 -13.93 -6.71
C GLY A 215 -20.55 -12.97 -7.70
N ILE A 216 -19.81 -12.51 -8.72
CA ILE A 216 -20.39 -11.70 -9.82
C ILE A 216 -21.46 -12.51 -10.57
N ALA A 217 -21.19 -13.78 -10.88
CA ALA A 217 -22.13 -14.62 -11.61
C ALA A 217 -23.40 -14.95 -10.80
N SER A 218 -23.27 -15.15 -9.48
CA SER A 218 -24.40 -15.44 -8.60
C SER A 218 -25.15 -14.20 -8.13
N GLY A 219 -24.56 -13.00 -8.26
CA GLY A 219 -25.11 -11.76 -7.71
C GLY A 219 -24.86 -11.59 -6.21
N ASP A 220 -23.88 -12.31 -5.66
CA ASP A 220 -23.54 -12.32 -4.25
C ASP A 220 -22.12 -11.77 -4.07
N LEU A 221 -22.03 -10.44 -3.95
CA LEU A 221 -20.79 -9.74 -3.64
C LEU A 221 -20.88 -9.10 -2.25
N PRO A 222 -19.76 -9.04 -1.49
CA PRO A 222 -19.68 -8.24 -0.29
C PRO A 222 -19.97 -6.76 -0.56
N ALA A 223 -20.42 -6.04 0.47
CA ALA A 223 -20.70 -4.61 0.38
C ALA A 223 -19.45 -3.81 -0.04
N VAL A 224 -18.25 -4.22 0.43
CA VAL A 224 -16.97 -3.63 0.00
C VAL A 224 -16.02 -4.73 -0.49
N SER A 225 -15.59 -4.63 -1.74
CA SER A 225 -14.70 -5.62 -2.37
C SER A 225 -13.43 -4.95 -2.88
N TRP A 226 -12.28 -5.37 -2.37
CA TRP A 226 -10.97 -5.03 -2.95
C TRP A 226 -10.54 -6.13 -3.89
N VAL A 227 -10.05 -5.77 -5.08
CA VAL A 227 -9.63 -6.74 -6.09
C VAL A 227 -8.22 -6.39 -6.55
N LYS A 228 -7.30 -7.35 -6.45
CA LYS A 228 -5.92 -7.20 -6.91
C LYS A 228 -5.59 -8.26 -7.96
N PRO A 229 -5.30 -7.87 -9.22
CA PRO A 229 -4.79 -8.78 -10.23
C PRO A 229 -3.39 -9.29 -9.88
N SER A 230 -3.02 -10.44 -10.44
CA SER A 230 -1.68 -11.01 -10.27
C SER A 230 -0.64 -10.16 -10.99
N GLY A 231 0.64 -10.32 -10.61
CA GLY A 231 1.76 -9.59 -11.21
C GLY A 231 1.91 -9.78 -12.73
N LEU A 232 1.19 -10.74 -13.32
CA LEU A 232 1.15 -10.96 -14.77
C LEU A 232 0.19 -10.01 -15.48
N VAL A 233 -0.86 -9.53 -14.81
CA VAL A 233 -1.99 -8.80 -15.42
C VAL A 233 -2.40 -7.55 -14.66
N ASP A 234 -1.58 -7.06 -13.73
CA ASP A 234 -1.88 -5.88 -12.92
C ASP A 234 -1.42 -4.55 -13.52
N GLY A 235 -0.74 -4.58 -14.67
CA GLY A 235 -0.25 -3.38 -15.33
C GLY A 235 1.05 -2.83 -14.75
N HIS A 236 1.66 -3.50 -13.75
CA HIS A 236 2.93 -3.08 -13.17
C HIS A 236 4.04 -3.05 -14.24
N PRO A 237 4.89 -2.01 -14.27
CA PRO A 237 6.06 -1.97 -15.16
C PRO A 237 6.95 -3.19 -14.98
N SER A 238 7.65 -3.62 -16.03
CA SER A 238 8.52 -4.82 -16.05
C SER A 238 7.81 -6.18 -16.01
N SER A 239 6.81 -6.39 -15.14
CA SER A 239 6.14 -7.70 -14.98
C SER A 239 4.83 -7.86 -15.78
N SER A 240 4.15 -6.75 -16.10
CA SER A 240 2.85 -6.75 -16.77
C SER A 240 2.76 -5.71 -17.90
N LYS A 241 1.53 -5.50 -18.42
CA LYS A 241 1.18 -4.54 -19.48
C LYS A 241 -0.20 -3.95 -19.22
N LEU A 242 -0.40 -2.68 -19.58
CA LEU A 242 -1.68 -1.99 -19.40
C LEU A 242 -2.84 -2.68 -20.12
N ASN A 243 -2.64 -3.21 -21.32
CA ASN A 243 -3.71 -3.91 -22.05
C ASN A 243 -4.14 -5.23 -21.38
N LEU A 244 -3.27 -5.86 -20.58
CA LEU A 244 -3.63 -7.03 -19.77
C LEU A 244 -4.46 -6.62 -18.57
N PHE A 245 -4.08 -5.53 -17.90
CA PHE A 245 -4.86 -4.91 -16.83
C PHE A 245 -6.25 -4.47 -17.31
N GLU A 246 -6.32 -3.79 -18.46
CA GLU A 246 -7.60 -3.42 -19.10
C GLU A 246 -8.46 -4.65 -19.39
N GLY A 247 -7.87 -5.76 -19.85
CA GLY A 247 -8.57 -7.03 -20.05
C GLY A 247 -9.13 -7.61 -18.74
N PHE A 248 -8.35 -7.56 -17.66
CA PHE A 248 -8.79 -7.98 -16.33
C PHE A 248 -9.96 -7.13 -15.81
N VAL A 249 -9.81 -5.79 -15.86
CA VAL A 249 -10.85 -4.84 -15.47
C VAL A 249 -12.11 -5.04 -16.31
N LYS A 250 -11.98 -5.18 -17.64
CA LYS A 250 -13.10 -5.39 -18.56
C LYS A 250 -13.90 -6.63 -18.20
N LYS A 251 -13.24 -7.75 -17.86
CA LYS A 251 -13.93 -8.98 -17.44
C LYS A 251 -14.84 -8.75 -16.23
N ILE A 252 -14.37 -7.99 -15.23
CA ILE A 252 -15.14 -7.67 -14.03
C ILE A 252 -16.31 -6.74 -14.37
N VAL A 253 -16.04 -5.65 -15.08
CA VAL A 253 -17.06 -4.66 -15.46
C VAL A 253 -18.17 -5.30 -16.32
N ASP A 254 -17.79 -6.07 -17.35
CA ASP A 254 -18.75 -6.77 -18.20
C ASP A 254 -19.60 -7.76 -17.39
N GLY A 255 -18.99 -8.48 -16.43
CA GLY A 255 -19.70 -9.42 -15.57
C GLY A 255 -20.72 -8.72 -14.64
N VAL A 256 -20.33 -7.60 -14.03
CA VAL A 256 -21.23 -6.80 -13.18
C VAL A 256 -22.38 -6.21 -13.99
N ILE A 257 -22.11 -5.68 -15.20
CA ILE A 257 -23.15 -5.14 -16.10
C ILE A 257 -24.11 -6.24 -16.57
N ALA A 258 -23.60 -7.44 -16.84
CA ALA A 258 -24.42 -8.57 -17.27
C ALA A 258 -25.33 -9.12 -16.16
N ASN A 259 -25.09 -8.77 -14.89
CA ASN A 259 -25.92 -9.16 -13.76
C ASN A 259 -26.81 -7.98 -13.30
N PRO A 260 -28.13 -7.98 -13.62
CA PRO A 260 -29.01 -6.84 -13.31
C PRO A 260 -29.14 -6.51 -11.82
N ALA A 261 -28.90 -7.48 -10.93
CA ALA A 261 -28.94 -7.25 -9.49
C ALA A 261 -27.73 -6.44 -9.01
N LEU A 262 -26.56 -6.68 -9.61
CA LEU A 262 -25.32 -5.96 -9.32
C LEU A 262 -25.21 -4.65 -10.10
N GLU A 263 -25.56 -4.65 -11.40
CA GLU A 263 -25.47 -3.47 -12.28
C GLU A 263 -26.13 -2.23 -11.65
N LYS A 264 -27.30 -2.41 -11.02
CA LYS A 264 -28.08 -1.32 -10.42
C LYS A 264 -27.53 -0.78 -9.10
N ASN A 265 -26.67 -1.53 -8.41
CA ASN A 265 -26.28 -1.27 -7.02
C ASN A 265 -24.77 -1.20 -6.79
N THR A 266 -23.95 -1.44 -7.82
CA THR A 266 -22.49 -1.50 -7.69
C THR A 266 -21.82 -0.25 -8.27
N ALA A 267 -20.80 0.23 -7.56
CA ALA A 267 -19.82 1.19 -8.07
C ALA A 267 -18.45 0.52 -8.10
N ILE A 268 -17.79 0.55 -9.27
CA ILE A 268 -16.45 -0.01 -9.47
C ILE A 268 -15.46 1.14 -9.54
N PHE A 269 -14.48 1.15 -8.64
CA PHE A 269 -13.37 2.08 -8.63
C PHE A 269 -12.15 1.38 -9.23
N VAL A 270 -11.57 1.96 -10.29
CA VAL A 270 -10.38 1.45 -10.96
C VAL A 270 -9.26 2.47 -10.76
N THR A 271 -8.19 2.05 -10.09
CA THR A 271 -7.06 2.90 -9.77
C THR A 271 -5.77 2.09 -9.67
N PHE A 272 -4.66 2.76 -9.42
CA PHE A 272 -3.33 2.18 -9.24
C PHE A 272 -2.86 2.41 -7.80
N ASP A 273 -1.92 1.62 -7.31
CA ASP A 273 -1.29 1.85 -6.01
C ASP A 273 -0.23 2.95 -6.09
N GLU A 274 0.49 3.05 -7.22
CA GLU A 274 1.55 4.03 -7.44
C GLU A 274 1.68 4.46 -8.92
N GLY A 275 2.61 5.39 -9.21
CA GLY A 275 2.74 6.06 -10.51
C GLY A 275 3.67 5.38 -11.54
N GLY A 276 4.26 4.23 -11.23
CA GLY A 276 5.16 3.45 -12.10
C GLY A 276 6.52 4.09 -12.36
N GLY A 277 6.87 5.17 -11.65
CA GLY A 277 8.03 6.02 -11.96
C GLY A 277 7.87 6.83 -13.25
N TYR A 278 6.65 6.92 -13.82
CA TYR A 278 6.38 7.75 -14.98
C TYR A 278 6.36 9.24 -14.60
N TYR A 279 6.71 10.09 -15.56
CA TYR A 279 6.65 11.55 -15.38
C TYR A 279 5.19 12.02 -15.25
N ASP A 280 4.92 12.77 -14.19
CA ASP A 280 3.68 13.51 -14.01
C ASP A 280 3.98 14.95 -13.61
N SER A 281 3.28 15.91 -14.23
CA SER A 281 3.43 17.34 -13.95
C SER A 281 2.41 17.86 -12.93
N GLY A 282 1.70 16.97 -12.26
CA GLY A 282 0.64 17.29 -11.34
C GLY A 282 1.08 18.07 -10.12
N TYR A 283 0.16 18.86 -9.59
CA TYR A 283 0.31 19.34 -8.23
C TYR A 283 0.26 18.17 -7.25
N VAL A 284 1.23 18.14 -6.35
CA VAL A 284 1.30 17.21 -5.22
C VAL A 284 1.17 18.03 -3.94
N GLN A 285 0.19 17.69 -3.12
CA GLN A 285 -0.05 18.36 -1.86
C GLN A 285 1.03 17.98 -0.84
N GLN A 286 1.61 19.01 -0.23
CA GLN A 286 2.47 18.84 0.94
C GLN A 286 1.56 18.54 2.14
N LEU A 287 1.80 17.40 2.80
CA LEU A 287 0.99 16.94 3.94
C LEU A 287 1.84 16.73 5.20
N ASP A 288 3.02 16.15 5.01
CA ASP A 288 4.00 15.83 6.03
C ASP A 288 5.37 15.68 5.34
N PHE A 289 6.33 15.02 5.99
CA PHE A 289 7.66 14.75 5.42
C PHE A 289 7.60 13.94 4.10
N PHE A 290 6.62 13.05 3.95
CA PHE A 290 6.47 12.18 2.79
C PHE A 290 5.49 12.74 1.77
N GLY A 291 4.44 13.46 2.23
CA GLY A 291 3.43 14.04 1.36
C GLY A 291 2.56 13.00 0.66
N ASP A 292 1.97 13.41 -0.46
CA ASP A 292 1.39 12.48 -1.46
C ASP A 292 2.45 12.09 -2.51
N GLY A 293 2.16 11.01 -3.24
CA GLY A 293 2.93 10.59 -4.41
C GLY A 293 2.54 11.34 -5.69
N THR A 294 3.07 10.86 -6.82
CA THR A 294 2.63 11.31 -8.15
C THR A 294 1.16 10.99 -8.37
N ARG A 295 0.49 11.75 -9.24
CA ARG A 295 -0.92 11.47 -9.56
C ARG A 295 -1.06 10.14 -10.28
N ILE A 296 -2.16 9.47 -10.01
CA ILE A 296 -2.57 8.22 -10.62
C ILE A 296 -3.98 8.33 -11.22
N PRO A 297 -4.33 7.49 -12.21
CA PRO A 297 -5.70 7.40 -12.69
C PRO A 297 -6.67 6.91 -11.60
N MET A 298 -7.86 7.52 -11.54
CA MET A 298 -9.02 7.03 -10.80
C MET A 298 -10.23 7.09 -11.73
N ILE A 299 -10.86 5.94 -11.98
CA ILE A 299 -12.05 5.82 -12.82
C ILE A 299 -13.15 5.19 -11.98
N VAL A 300 -14.33 5.82 -11.98
CA VAL A 300 -15.53 5.26 -11.37
C VAL A 300 -16.47 4.78 -12.47
N VAL A 301 -16.90 3.52 -12.38
CA VAL A 301 -17.89 2.91 -13.27
C VAL A 301 -19.10 2.53 -12.43
N SER A 302 -20.22 3.23 -12.64
CA SER A 302 -21.46 2.96 -11.93
C SER A 302 -22.67 3.54 -12.68
N LYS A 303 -23.86 2.96 -12.48
CA LYS A 303 -25.12 3.60 -12.90
C LYS A 303 -25.32 4.97 -12.26
N PHE A 304 -24.83 5.17 -11.05
CA PHE A 304 -24.90 6.44 -10.33
C PHE A 304 -23.88 7.47 -10.83
N SER A 305 -22.85 7.05 -11.58
CA SER A 305 -21.87 8.00 -12.14
C SER A 305 -22.40 8.76 -13.36
N GLN A 306 -23.34 8.15 -14.09
CA GLN A 306 -23.94 8.58 -15.38
C GLN A 306 -23.01 9.17 -16.47
N GLY A 307 -21.68 9.07 -16.29
CA GLY A 307 -20.65 9.26 -17.31
C GLY A 307 -20.36 10.71 -17.70
N GLY A 308 -19.20 10.93 -18.34
CA GLY A 308 -18.82 12.23 -18.91
C GLY A 308 -18.40 13.30 -17.89
N HIS A 309 -18.39 12.98 -16.60
CA HIS A 309 -17.86 13.84 -15.55
C HIS A 309 -16.37 13.61 -15.34
N ILE A 310 -15.60 14.69 -15.26
CA ILE A 310 -14.22 14.69 -14.80
C ILE A 310 -14.19 15.53 -13.53
N SER A 311 -13.99 14.90 -12.38
CA SER A 311 -13.74 15.63 -11.15
C SER A 311 -12.32 16.23 -11.17
N HIS A 312 -12.22 17.43 -10.62
CA HIS A 312 -10.95 18.09 -10.34
C HIS A 312 -10.71 18.24 -8.83
N THR A 313 -11.60 17.70 -8.00
CA THR A 313 -11.45 17.67 -6.55
C THR A 313 -10.14 16.93 -6.21
N TYR A 314 -9.29 17.54 -5.38
CA TYR A 314 -8.04 16.89 -4.96
C TYR A 314 -8.35 15.68 -4.08
N THR A 315 -7.91 14.50 -4.50
CA THR A 315 -8.14 13.21 -3.83
C THR A 315 -6.85 12.42 -3.78
N ASP A 316 -6.70 11.57 -2.77
CA ASP A 316 -5.62 10.57 -2.67
C ASP A 316 -6.23 9.17 -2.46
N HIS A 317 -5.40 8.15 -2.19
CA HIS A 317 -5.91 6.80 -1.90
C HIS A 317 -6.86 6.76 -0.70
N VAL A 318 -6.67 7.64 0.29
CA VAL A 318 -7.49 7.69 1.51
C VAL A 318 -8.89 8.27 1.22
N SER A 319 -9.07 9.00 0.13
CA SER A 319 -10.40 9.39 -0.36
C SER A 319 -11.32 8.19 -0.60
N THR A 320 -10.79 7.00 -0.93
CA THR A 320 -11.61 5.77 -1.02
C THR A 320 -12.16 5.33 0.33
N LEU A 321 -11.41 5.56 1.41
CA LEU A 321 -11.86 5.28 2.78
C LEU A 321 -12.96 6.26 3.18
N LYS A 322 -12.81 7.56 2.87
CA LYS A 322 -13.86 8.56 3.09
C LYS A 322 -15.16 8.24 2.34
N PHE A 323 -15.05 7.75 1.11
CA PHE A 323 -16.22 7.28 0.36
C PHE A 323 -16.93 6.15 1.10
N ILE A 324 -16.18 5.15 1.58
CA ILE A 324 -16.72 4.03 2.37
C ILE A 324 -17.35 4.57 3.67
N GLU A 325 -16.66 5.42 4.41
CA GLU A 325 -17.19 6.01 5.63
C GLU A 325 -18.51 6.75 5.39
N GLY A 326 -18.58 7.58 4.35
CA GLY A 326 -19.79 8.29 3.98
C GLY A 326 -20.94 7.37 3.56
N ASN A 327 -20.65 6.35 2.75
CA ASN A 327 -21.67 5.44 2.22
C ASN A 327 -22.25 4.50 3.30
N TRP A 328 -21.46 4.12 4.29
CA TRP A 328 -21.88 3.22 5.38
C TRP A 328 -22.07 3.90 6.74
N GLY A 329 -21.92 5.22 6.83
CA GLY A 329 -22.09 5.99 8.06
C GLY A 329 -21.05 5.68 9.14
N LEU A 330 -19.82 5.37 8.73
CA LEU A 330 -18.71 5.07 9.64
C LEU A 330 -17.99 6.35 10.09
N SER A 331 -17.26 6.24 11.19
CA SER A 331 -16.35 7.31 11.65
C SER A 331 -14.96 7.12 11.06
N PRO A 332 -14.13 8.19 10.98
CA PRO A 332 -12.73 8.09 10.62
C PRO A 332 -12.00 7.02 11.44
N ILE A 333 -11.15 6.22 10.79
CA ILE A 333 -10.62 4.96 11.33
C ILE A 333 -9.73 5.22 12.56
N THR A 334 -8.88 6.23 12.49
CA THR A 334 -7.98 6.62 13.58
C THR A 334 -7.68 8.11 13.52
N ALA A 335 -7.29 8.73 14.64
CA ALA A 335 -6.91 10.15 14.66
C ALA A 335 -5.67 10.51 13.81
N ARG A 336 -4.91 9.51 13.36
CA ARG A 336 -3.71 9.69 12.50
C ARG A 336 -4.01 9.56 11.01
N SER A 337 -5.18 9.04 10.65
CA SER A 337 -5.53 8.76 9.26
C SER A 337 -5.91 10.05 8.53
N ARG A 338 -5.63 10.11 7.23
CA ARG A 338 -5.92 11.30 6.40
C ARG A 338 -7.42 11.43 6.09
N ASP A 339 -8.23 10.42 6.40
CA ASP A 339 -9.70 10.45 6.35
C ASP A 339 -10.30 11.57 7.22
N ASN A 340 -9.58 12.01 8.27
CA ASN A 340 -9.94 13.17 9.10
C ASN A 340 -9.80 14.53 8.40
N LEU A 341 -9.13 14.60 7.24
CA LEU A 341 -8.93 15.87 6.54
C LEU A 341 -10.25 16.38 5.95
N PRO A 342 -10.46 17.72 5.91
CA PRO A 342 -11.66 18.31 5.34
C PRO A 342 -11.74 18.07 3.83
N ASN A 343 -12.94 18.18 3.27
CA ASN A 343 -13.10 18.21 1.82
C ASN A 343 -12.48 19.50 1.21
N PRO A 344 -11.91 19.43 0.00
CA PRO A 344 -11.29 20.58 -0.66
C PRO A 344 -12.26 21.73 -0.94
N ILE A 345 -11.79 22.95 -0.72
CA ILE A 345 -12.45 24.19 -1.19
C ILE A 345 -11.71 24.67 -2.43
N THR A 346 -12.38 24.62 -3.57
CA THR A 346 -11.84 25.08 -4.86
C THR A 346 -11.94 26.60 -4.98
N THR A 347 -10.90 27.23 -5.54
CA THR A 347 -10.91 28.66 -5.87
C THR A 347 -10.58 28.86 -7.34
N THR A 348 -9.58 29.67 -7.69
CA THR A 348 -9.22 29.95 -9.09
C THR A 348 -8.47 28.81 -9.76
N ASP A 349 -7.70 28.04 -9.00
CA ASP A 349 -7.02 26.83 -9.49
C ASP A 349 -7.87 25.61 -9.10
N PRO A 350 -8.41 24.85 -10.08
CA PRO A 350 -9.24 23.69 -9.79
C PRO A 350 -8.46 22.52 -9.19
N TYR A 351 -7.13 22.47 -9.35
CA TYR A 351 -6.30 21.34 -8.92
C TYR A 351 -5.66 21.55 -7.54
N VAL A 352 -5.69 22.77 -7.02
CA VAL A 352 -5.00 23.14 -5.78
C VAL A 352 -6.03 23.62 -4.76
N PRO A 353 -6.28 22.86 -3.67
CA PRO A 353 -7.23 23.28 -2.65
C PRO A 353 -6.83 24.62 -2.01
N ALA A 354 -7.80 25.44 -1.64
CA ALA A 354 -7.54 26.69 -0.90
C ALA A 354 -7.35 26.45 0.61
N ASN A 355 -7.97 25.39 1.14
CA ASN A 355 -7.96 25.00 2.55
C ASN A 355 -7.01 23.83 2.86
N ARG A 356 -5.88 23.75 2.16
CA ARG A 356 -4.88 22.68 2.33
C ARG A 356 -4.40 22.60 3.80
N PRO A 357 -4.19 21.40 4.35
CA PRO A 357 -4.37 20.09 3.72
C PRO A 357 -5.85 19.67 3.61
N ALA A 358 -6.24 19.15 2.45
CA ALA A 358 -7.60 18.67 2.20
C ALA A 358 -7.63 17.53 1.16
N ILE A 359 -8.51 16.55 1.35
CA ILE A 359 -8.75 15.45 0.40
C ILE A 359 -10.25 15.18 0.26
N GLY A 360 -10.71 14.97 -0.98
CA GLY A 360 -12.12 14.73 -1.30
C GLY A 360 -12.61 13.37 -0.79
N ASP A 361 -13.93 13.16 -0.86
CA ASP A 361 -14.62 11.93 -0.45
C ASP A 361 -15.17 11.13 -1.65
N LEU A 362 -14.85 11.54 -2.87
CA LEU A 362 -15.29 10.95 -4.15
C LEU A 362 -16.82 10.99 -4.38
N MET A 363 -17.59 11.64 -3.52
CA MET A 363 -19.05 11.70 -3.66
C MET A 363 -19.48 12.54 -4.88
N ASP A 364 -18.64 13.46 -5.33
CA ASP A 364 -18.86 14.26 -6.54
C ASP A 364 -18.78 13.43 -7.85
N MET A 365 -18.28 12.20 -7.79
CA MET A 365 -18.29 11.26 -8.91
C MET A 365 -19.66 10.62 -9.17
N PHE A 366 -20.67 10.92 -8.33
CA PHE A 366 -21.98 10.31 -8.36
C PHE A 366 -23.11 11.35 -8.36
N ASP A 367 -24.19 11.04 -9.06
CA ASP A 367 -25.49 11.69 -8.92
C ASP A 367 -26.49 10.68 -8.37
N PHE A 368 -26.69 10.69 -7.05
CA PHE A 368 -27.66 9.82 -6.38
C PHE A 368 -29.11 10.34 -6.45
N GLY A 369 -29.31 11.57 -6.97
CA GLY A 369 -30.61 12.24 -7.01
C GLY A 369 -31.33 12.14 -8.35
N ALA A 370 -30.62 11.77 -9.42
CA ALA A 370 -31.22 11.56 -10.73
C ALA A 370 -32.20 10.37 -10.74
N PRO A 371 -33.30 10.42 -11.52
CA PRO A 371 -34.13 9.25 -11.75
C PRO A 371 -33.31 8.17 -12.47
N HIS A 372 -33.19 6.99 -11.85
CA HIS A 372 -32.39 5.87 -12.36
C HIS A 372 -33.24 4.72 -12.87
#